data_AF-A0A810QD66-F1
#
_entry.id   AF-A0A810QD66-F1
#
_cell.length_a   1.000
_cell.length_b   1.000
_cell.length_c   1.000
_cell.angle_alpha   90.00
_cell.angle_beta   90.00
_cell.angle_gamma   90.00
#
_symmetry.space_group_name_H-M   'P 1'
#
loop_
_entity.id
_entity.type
_entity.pdbx_description
1 polymer ?
#
loop_
_entity_poly.entity_id
_entity_poly.type
_entity_poly.pdbx_seq_one_letter_code
_entity_poly.pdbx_strand_id
1 'polypeptide(L)'
;MSQEPEIKPTAPETADKPQTSPADKPGKKPVVVYIMILFIAAFLLMALSFFMHQRSNSEVLGELQNSVTTMQEVQREQEKIMELQEELASMQEELTALQEEADQQQSAAQAQQEADAAAMEALTSLYRLQQEYSARHYENCQEIIEEMERSGAPSLLPQDVGSGITPPDERYQELKAAVEDHL
;
A
#
# COMPACT_ATOMS: atom_id res chain seq x y z
N MET A 1 41.56 -40.77 22.29
CA MET A 1 40.46 -41.59 22.81
C MET A 1 40.23 -41.20 24.25
N SER A 2 38.97 -40.91 24.59
CA SER A 2 38.31 -41.16 25.87
C SER A 2 38.97 -40.61 27.15
N GLN A 3 38.38 -39.63 27.85
CA GLN A 3 37.15 -39.66 28.67
C GLN A 3 37.59 -39.50 30.14
N GLU A 4 36.87 -38.63 30.86
CA GLU A 4 36.70 -38.47 32.33
C GLU A 4 36.82 -39.77 33.17
N PRO A 5 36.88 -39.74 34.54
CA PRO A 5 36.12 -38.85 35.43
C PRO A 5 36.73 -38.44 36.81
N GLU A 6 36.04 -37.48 37.43
CA GLU A 6 35.67 -37.32 38.86
C GLU A 6 36.34 -38.18 39.96
N ILE A 7 36.67 -37.58 41.13
CA ILE A 7 35.93 -37.73 42.43
C ILE A 7 36.48 -36.69 43.46
N LYS A 8 35.53 -35.97 44.09
CA LYS A 8 35.51 -35.10 45.30
C LYS A 8 36.24 -35.64 46.57
N PRO A 9 36.15 -35.00 47.76
CA PRO A 9 36.39 -33.61 48.19
C PRO A 9 37.29 -33.61 49.48
N THR A 10 37.38 -32.48 50.20
CA THR A 10 37.55 -32.33 51.68
C THR A 10 38.59 -31.26 52.05
N ALA A 11 38.10 -30.09 52.46
CA ALA A 11 38.80 -29.05 53.23
C ALA A 11 39.05 -29.54 54.68
N PRO A 12 39.77 -28.85 55.61
CA PRO A 12 40.04 -27.41 55.66
C PRO A 12 41.39 -26.96 56.34
N GLU A 13 41.59 -25.63 56.40
CA GLU A 13 42.24 -24.81 57.47
C GLU A 13 43.49 -25.32 58.20
N THR A 14 44.61 -24.59 58.31
CA THR A 14 44.83 -23.41 59.18
C THR A 14 46.28 -22.92 58.95
N ALA A 15 46.54 -21.60 58.88
CA ALA A 15 47.20 -20.77 59.92
C ALA A 15 48.67 -21.19 60.21
N ASP A 16 49.67 -20.36 60.37
CA ASP A 16 49.80 -18.92 60.63
C ASP A 16 51.29 -18.58 60.39
N LYS A 17 51.54 -17.30 60.13
CA LYS A 17 52.84 -16.57 60.12
C LYS A 17 53.54 -16.75 61.50
N PRO A 18 54.79 -16.31 61.79
CA PRO A 18 55.11 -14.86 61.80
C PRO A 18 56.59 -14.39 61.84
N GLN A 19 56.75 -13.04 61.74
CA GLN A 19 57.82 -12.16 62.30
C GLN A 19 59.20 -12.16 61.59
N THR A 20 59.83 -10.99 61.32
CA THR A 20 60.28 -10.00 62.32
C THR A 20 60.18 -8.52 61.85
N SER A 21 60.18 -7.63 62.85
CA SER A 21 59.78 -6.21 62.89
C SER A 21 61.01 -5.25 62.87
N PRO A 22 61.00 -4.02 63.45
CA PRO A 22 60.09 -2.86 63.41
C PRO A 22 60.85 -1.50 63.22
N ALA A 23 60.12 -0.39 63.37
CA ALA A 23 60.54 0.96 63.82
C ALA A 23 60.49 2.04 62.73
N ASP A 24 59.33 2.64 62.53
CA ASP A 24 58.95 3.93 63.14
C ASP A 24 59.85 5.10 62.70
N LYS A 25 59.30 5.97 61.84
CA LYS A 25 59.11 7.35 62.27
C LYS A 25 57.96 8.06 61.51
N PRO A 26 57.17 8.84 62.24
CA PRO A 26 55.90 9.40 61.82
C PRO A 26 56.10 10.75 61.14
N GLY A 27 55.14 11.11 60.29
CA GLY A 27 55.02 12.49 59.82
C GLY A 27 55.36 12.66 58.34
N LYS A 28 54.38 13.21 57.63
CA LYS A 28 54.54 13.87 56.33
C LYS A 28 54.79 12.98 55.12
N LYS A 29 54.11 11.84 55.01
CA LYS A 29 53.70 11.35 53.68
C LYS A 29 52.24 10.84 53.59
N PRO A 30 51.26 11.35 54.38
CA PRO A 30 49.87 11.13 53.95
C PRO A 30 49.71 11.74 52.56
N VAL A 31 50.42 12.84 52.28
CA VAL A 31 50.52 13.48 50.96
C VAL A 31 50.99 12.52 49.86
N VAL A 32 52.01 11.69 50.06
CA VAL A 32 52.47 10.78 48.98
C VAL A 32 51.47 9.65 48.76
N VAL A 33 50.86 9.12 49.82
CA VAL A 33 49.81 8.10 49.70
C VAL A 33 48.56 8.69 49.04
N TYR A 34 48.18 9.92 49.40
CA TYR A 34 47.09 10.66 48.75
C TYR A 34 47.42 11.02 47.31
N ILE A 35 48.67 11.39 46.98
CA ILE A 35 49.10 11.63 45.59
C ILE A 35 49.09 10.33 44.80
N MET A 36 49.50 9.19 45.39
CA MET A 36 49.46 7.88 44.73
C MET A 36 48.01 7.43 44.47
N ILE A 37 47.12 7.59 45.46
CA ILE A 37 45.68 7.34 45.29
C ILE A 37 45.08 8.34 44.31
N LEU A 38 45.49 9.62 44.32
CA LEU A 38 45.07 10.62 43.32
C LEU A 38 45.56 10.27 41.93
N PHE A 39 46.74 9.67 41.78
CA PHE A 39 47.27 9.27 40.48
C PHE A 39 46.51 8.06 39.94
N ILE A 40 46.20 7.08 40.79
CA ILE A 40 45.35 5.94 40.44
C ILE A 40 43.91 6.39 40.21
N ALA A 41 43.38 7.31 41.02
CA ALA A 41 42.05 7.89 40.83
C ALA A 41 42.01 8.75 39.57
N ALA A 42 43.06 9.50 39.22
CA ALA A 42 43.16 10.23 37.97
C ALA A 42 43.30 9.28 36.78
N PHE A 43 44.01 8.16 36.91
CA PHE A 43 44.07 7.13 35.88
C PHE A 43 42.76 6.36 35.73
N LEU A 44 42.09 6.04 36.84
CA LEU A 44 40.76 5.44 36.85
C LEU A 44 39.72 6.41 36.35
N LEU A 45 39.83 7.71 36.66
CA LEU A 45 38.98 8.77 36.11
C LEU A 45 39.32 9.05 34.66
N MET A 46 40.57 8.92 34.21
CA MET A 46 40.92 8.96 32.79
C MET A 46 40.42 7.73 32.06
N ALA A 47 40.45 6.54 32.68
CA ALA A 47 39.95 5.29 32.09
C ALA A 47 38.43 5.19 32.12
N LEU A 48 37.76 5.64 33.19
CA LEU A 48 36.32 5.87 33.26
C LEU A 48 35.92 7.01 32.34
N SER A 49 36.72 8.07 32.26
CA SER A 49 36.53 9.14 31.29
C SER A 49 36.65 8.58 29.90
N PHE A 50 37.53 7.60 29.60
CA PHE A 50 37.70 6.93 28.31
C PHE A 50 36.63 5.87 28.01
N PHE A 51 36.13 5.18 29.04
CA PHE A 51 35.02 4.22 28.96
C PHE A 51 33.69 4.95 28.80
N MET A 52 33.52 6.04 29.55
CA MET A 52 32.56 7.07 29.20
C MET A 52 32.93 7.63 27.84
N HIS A 53 34.17 7.95 27.45
CA HIS A 53 34.53 8.59 26.18
C HIS A 53 34.28 7.72 24.94
N GLN A 54 34.27 6.39 25.04
CA GLN A 54 33.74 5.54 23.97
C GLN A 54 32.21 5.68 23.82
N ARG A 55 31.53 6.08 24.90
CA ARG A 55 30.11 6.44 24.97
C ARG A 55 29.81 7.94 25.11
N SER A 56 30.80 8.83 25.28
CA SER A 56 30.81 10.20 25.86
C SER A 56 31.91 11.11 25.26
N ASN A 57 32.57 10.66 24.17
CA ASN A 57 32.66 11.51 22.98
C ASN A 57 31.25 11.87 22.44
N SER A 58 30.17 11.40 23.09
CA SER A 58 28.82 11.95 23.03
C SER A 58 28.56 13.19 23.92
N GLU A 59 29.54 13.81 24.58
CA GLU A 59 29.19 15.00 25.39
C GLU A 59 30.01 16.28 25.17
N VAL A 60 31.24 16.27 24.64
CA VAL A 60 31.91 17.55 24.27
C VAL A 60 32.61 17.53 22.91
N LEU A 61 32.88 16.35 22.35
CA LEU A 61 32.98 16.17 20.89
C LEU A 61 31.66 15.64 20.30
N GLY A 62 30.64 15.48 21.15
CA GLY A 62 29.32 14.93 20.84
C GLY A 62 28.23 15.97 20.66
N GLU A 63 28.57 17.25 20.65
CA GLU A 63 27.69 18.31 20.16
C GLU A 63 28.00 18.65 18.69
N LEU A 64 29.20 18.27 18.20
CA LEU A 64 29.63 18.48 16.81
C LEU A 64 29.92 17.19 16.01
N GLN A 65 30.11 16.01 16.65
CA GLN A 65 30.11 14.70 15.95
C GLN A 65 28.78 13.95 16.05
N ASN A 66 27.91 14.22 17.04
CA ASN A 66 26.49 13.89 16.86
C ASN A 66 25.87 14.83 15.83
N SER A 67 26.26 16.09 15.71
CA SER A 67 25.75 16.93 14.61
C SER A 67 26.28 16.55 13.21
N VAL A 68 27.09 15.49 13.06
CA VAL A 68 27.53 14.94 11.75
C VAL A 68 27.12 13.48 11.60
N THR A 69 27.15 12.67 12.67
CA THR A 69 26.68 11.27 12.68
C THR A 69 25.17 11.18 12.92
N THR A 70 24.57 11.98 13.81
CA THR A 70 23.11 12.21 13.87
C THR A 70 22.64 13.06 12.69
N MET A 71 23.51 13.84 12.01
CA MET A 71 23.16 14.47 10.73
C MET A 71 23.21 13.47 9.56
N GLN A 72 24.07 12.45 9.58
CA GLN A 72 24.01 11.32 8.64
C GLN A 72 22.86 10.37 8.93
N GLU A 73 22.48 10.18 10.20
CA GLU A 73 21.30 9.42 10.60
C GLU A 73 20.02 10.18 10.25
N VAL A 74 19.95 11.48 10.53
CA VAL A 74 18.87 12.38 10.07
C VAL A 74 18.86 12.52 8.55
N GLN A 75 19.99 12.49 7.84
CA GLN A 75 20.01 12.46 6.37
C GLN A 75 19.46 11.13 5.84
N ARG A 76 19.84 9.99 6.42
CA ARG A 76 19.26 8.68 6.06
C ARG A 76 17.78 8.56 6.42
N GLU A 77 17.37 9.17 7.53
CA GLU A 77 15.99 9.19 7.98
C GLU A 77 15.15 10.17 7.13
N GLN A 78 15.73 11.30 6.71
CA GLN A 78 15.13 12.20 5.71
C GLN A 78 15.06 11.56 4.33
N GLU A 79 16.09 10.81 3.89
CA GLU A 79 16.05 10.04 2.64
C GLU A 79 14.94 8.99 2.68
N LYS A 80 14.82 8.22 3.77
CA LYS A 80 13.70 7.26 3.95
C LYS A 80 12.34 7.94 4.02
N ILE A 81 12.24 9.10 4.66
CA ILE A 81 10.99 9.86 4.72
C ILE A 81 10.62 10.41 3.34
N MET A 82 11.60 10.82 2.53
CA MET A 82 11.39 11.22 1.13
C MET A 82 10.98 10.03 0.27
N GLU A 83 11.67 8.90 0.38
CA GLU A 83 11.36 7.66 -0.35
C GLU A 83 9.95 7.16 -0.03
N LEU A 84 9.57 7.14 1.26
CA LEU A 84 8.22 6.76 1.68
C LEU A 84 7.16 7.78 1.23
N GLN A 85 7.48 9.08 1.17
CA GLN A 85 6.56 10.08 0.63
C GLN A 85 6.40 9.94 -0.88
N GLU A 86 7.46 9.62 -1.60
CA GLU A 86 7.42 9.35 -3.04
C GLU A 86 6.63 8.08 -3.35
N GLU A 87 6.82 7.01 -2.55
CA GLU A 87 6.03 5.78 -2.66
C GLU A 87 4.55 6.04 -2.35
N LEU A 88 4.23 6.80 -1.29
CA LEU A 88 2.85 7.17 -0.98
C LEU A 88 2.23 8.05 -2.07
N ALA A 89 2.99 8.99 -2.63
CA ALA A 89 2.53 9.82 -3.74
C ALA A 89 2.26 8.98 -4.99
N SER A 90 3.17 8.06 -5.32
CA SER A 90 3.02 7.12 -6.45
C SER A 90 1.81 6.20 -6.27
N MET A 91 1.64 5.62 -5.08
CA MET A 91 0.49 4.76 -4.77
C MET A 91 -0.82 5.53 -4.82
N GLN A 92 -0.82 6.79 -4.36
CA GLN A 92 -2.01 7.65 -4.41
C GLN A 92 -2.35 8.06 -5.85
N GLU A 93 -1.34 8.32 -6.69
CA GLU A 93 -1.51 8.56 -8.12
C GLU A 93 -2.07 7.33 -8.83
N GLU A 94 -1.53 6.13 -8.55
CA GLU A 94 -2.02 4.87 -9.10
C GLU A 94 -3.47 4.58 -8.66
N LEU A 95 -3.80 4.78 -7.39
CA LEU A 95 -5.19 4.65 -6.92
C LEU A 95 -6.14 5.63 -7.61
N THR A 96 -5.71 6.87 -7.84
CA THR A 96 -6.52 7.87 -8.51
C THR A 96 -6.74 7.48 -9.97
N ALA A 97 -5.69 7.05 -10.67
CA ALA A 97 -5.79 6.58 -12.06
C ALA A 97 -6.68 5.33 -12.16
N LEU A 98 -6.52 4.36 -11.26
CA LEU A 98 -7.31 3.14 -11.25
C LEU A 98 -8.79 3.41 -10.95
N GLN A 99 -9.07 4.39 -10.08
CA GLN A 99 -10.44 4.80 -9.79
C GLN A 99 -11.08 5.54 -10.97
N GLU A 100 -10.34 6.41 -11.65
CA GLU A 100 -10.83 7.06 -12.87
C GLU A 100 -11.11 6.05 -13.98
N GLU A 101 -10.26 5.03 -14.15
CA GLU A 101 -10.48 3.95 -15.10
C GLU A 101 -11.70 3.10 -14.72
N ALA A 102 -11.89 2.80 -13.43
CA ALA A 102 -13.08 2.10 -12.95
C ALA A 102 -14.36 2.90 -13.19
N ASP A 103 -14.34 4.21 -12.93
CA ASP A 103 -15.49 5.10 -13.17
C ASP A 103 -15.81 5.21 -14.67
N GLN A 104 -14.79 5.33 -15.52
CA GLN A 104 -14.96 5.32 -16.98
C GLN A 104 -15.54 3.99 -17.47
N GLN A 105 -15.00 2.87 -16.99
CA GLN A 105 -15.49 1.55 -17.36
C GLN A 105 -16.94 1.32 -16.89
N GLN A 106 -17.28 1.78 -15.68
CA GLN A 106 -18.63 1.71 -15.16
C GLN A 106 -19.59 2.58 -15.98
N SER A 107 -19.20 3.80 -16.33
CA SER A 107 -20.02 4.67 -17.17
C SER A 107 -20.24 4.08 -18.57
N ALA A 108 -19.19 3.52 -19.18
CA ALA A 108 -19.30 2.84 -20.46
C ALA A 108 -20.22 1.60 -20.38
N ALA A 109 -20.10 0.81 -19.31
CA ALA A 109 -20.96 -0.35 -19.08
C ALA A 109 -22.42 0.04 -18.87
N GLN A 110 -22.69 1.13 -18.13
CA GLN A 110 -24.04 1.66 -17.95
C GLN A 110 -24.63 2.16 -19.28
N ALA A 111 -23.87 2.93 -20.05
CA ALA A 111 -24.31 3.40 -21.37
C ALA A 111 -24.60 2.23 -22.32
N GLN A 112 -23.76 1.19 -22.30
CA GLN A 112 -23.99 -0.02 -23.08
C GLN A 112 -25.27 -0.74 -22.63
N GLN A 113 -25.47 -0.89 -21.32
CA GLN A 113 -26.65 -1.55 -20.76
C GLN A 113 -27.94 -0.79 -21.12
N GLU A 114 -27.91 0.54 -21.08
CA GLU A 114 -29.03 1.39 -21.50
C GLU A 114 -29.31 1.24 -22.99
N ALA A 115 -28.28 1.24 -23.84
CA ALA A 115 -28.42 1.02 -25.27
C ALA A 115 -29.00 -0.37 -25.58
N ASP A 116 -28.51 -1.41 -24.92
CA ASP A 116 -28.99 -2.79 -25.09
C ASP A 116 -30.45 -2.92 -24.62
N ALA A 117 -30.82 -2.29 -23.51
CA ALA A 117 -32.19 -2.28 -23.01
C ALA A 117 -33.14 -1.57 -24.00
N ALA A 118 -32.72 -0.42 -24.53
CA ALA A 118 -33.50 0.33 -25.51
C ALA A 118 -33.64 -0.43 -26.84
N ALA A 119 -32.59 -1.13 -27.29
CA ALA A 119 -32.66 -2.00 -28.45
C ALA A 119 -33.60 -3.19 -28.24
N MET A 120 -33.60 -3.79 -27.04
CA MET A 120 -34.51 -4.89 -26.69
C MET A 120 -35.98 -4.43 -26.65
N GLU A 121 -36.24 -3.23 -26.15
CA GLU A 121 -37.57 -2.62 -26.19
C GLU A 121 -38.04 -2.37 -27.64
N ALA A 122 -37.15 -1.83 -28.48
CA ALA A 122 -37.43 -1.64 -29.91
C ALA A 122 -37.75 -2.98 -30.61
N LEU A 123 -36.98 -4.03 -30.35
CA LEU A 123 -37.26 -5.37 -30.89
C LEU A 123 -38.61 -5.94 -30.41
N THR A 124 -38.98 -5.68 -29.15
CA THR A 124 -40.27 -6.11 -28.60
C THR A 124 -41.43 -5.40 -29.31
N SER A 125 -41.28 -4.10 -29.58
CA SER A 125 -42.28 -3.33 -30.32
C SER A 125 -42.44 -3.82 -31.76
N LEU A 126 -41.34 -4.20 -32.41
CA LEU A 126 -41.34 -4.80 -33.75
C LEU A 126 -42.04 -6.18 -33.76
N TYR A 127 -41.81 -7.01 -32.75
CA TYR A 127 -42.52 -8.28 -32.61
C TYR A 127 -44.03 -8.07 -32.44
N ARG A 128 -44.44 -7.09 -31.63
CA ARG A 128 -45.86 -6.73 -31.45
C ARG A 128 -46.48 -6.28 -32.78
N LEU A 129 -45.77 -5.47 -33.56
CA LEU A 129 -46.21 -5.06 -34.90
C LEU A 129 -46.41 -6.27 -35.84
N GLN A 130 -45.45 -7.20 -35.87
CA GLN A 130 -45.55 -8.43 -36.67
C GLN A 130 -46.75 -9.30 -36.27
N GLN A 131 -47.04 -9.38 -34.97
CA GLN A 131 -48.18 -10.12 -34.44
C GLN A 131 -49.51 -9.52 -34.92
N GLU A 132 -49.70 -8.21 -34.77
CA GLU A 132 -50.93 -7.53 -35.21
C GLU A 132 -51.09 -7.56 -36.74
N TYR A 133 -49.98 -7.44 -37.48
CA TYR A 133 -49.98 -7.57 -38.94
C TYR A 133 -50.45 -8.96 -39.38
N SER A 134 -49.98 -10.01 -38.70
CA SER A 134 -50.43 -11.39 -38.95
C SER A 134 -51.90 -11.60 -38.60
N ALA A 135 -52.41 -10.87 -37.61
CA ALA A 135 -53.83 -10.84 -37.24
C ALA A 135 -54.70 -9.97 -38.18
N ARG A 136 -54.08 -9.23 -39.12
CA ARG A 136 -54.71 -8.27 -40.03
C ARG A 136 -55.39 -7.08 -39.33
N HIS A 137 -54.91 -6.71 -38.15
CA HIS A 137 -55.37 -5.52 -37.44
C HIS A 137 -54.55 -4.29 -37.84
N TYR A 138 -54.81 -3.78 -39.06
CA TYR A 138 -54.02 -2.68 -39.63
C TYR A 138 -54.10 -1.37 -38.84
N GLU A 139 -55.24 -1.07 -38.19
CA GLU A 139 -55.38 0.09 -37.30
C GLU A 139 -54.43 -0.01 -36.09
N ASN A 140 -54.35 -1.18 -35.44
CA ASN A 140 -53.41 -1.42 -34.33
C ASN A 140 -51.95 -1.33 -34.79
N CYS A 141 -51.64 -1.80 -36.00
CA CYS A 141 -50.31 -1.67 -36.58
C CYS A 141 -49.90 -0.21 -36.73
N GLN A 142 -50.81 0.66 -37.19
CA GLN A 142 -50.55 2.08 -37.32
C GLN A 142 -50.26 2.72 -35.96
N GLU A 143 -51.05 2.42 -34.92
CA GLU A 143 -50.80 2.92 -33.56
C GLU A 143 -49.42 2.51 -33.03
N ILE A 144 -49.01 1.26 -33.27
CA ILE A 144 -47.70 0.75 -32.86
C ILE A 144 -46.57 1.46 -33.62
N ILE A 145 -46.74 1.70 -34.92
CA ILE A 145 -45.76 2.45 -35.74
C ILE A 145 -45.60 3.88 -35.23
N GLU A 146 -46.71 4.58 -34.95
CA GLU A 146 -46.68 5.93 -34.40
C GLU A 146 -46.03 5.99 -33.01
N GLU A 147 -46.32 5.01 -32.14
CA GLU A 147 -45.69 4.86 -30.83
C GLU A 147 -44.17 4.66 -30.97
N MET A 148 -43.75 3.80 -31.90
CA MET A 148 -42.35 3.49 -32.18
C MET A 148 -41.61 4.71 -32.75
N GLU A 149 -42.19 5.44 -33.69
CA GLU A 149 -41.61 6.65 -34.25
C GLU A 149 -41.49 7.78 -33.21
N ARG A 150 -42.47 7.89 -32.32
CA ARG A 150 -42.43 8.85 -31.22
C ARG A 150 -41.32 8.56 -30.21
N SER A 151 -41.03 7.28 -29.95
CA SER A 151 -39.95 6.87 -29.04
C SER A 151 -38.58 6.81 -29.71
N GLY A 152 -38.50 6.92 -31.05
CA GLY A 152 -37.25 6.78 -31.79
C GLY A 152 -36.74 5.34 -31.87
N ALA A 153 -37.55 4.36 -31.46
CA ALA A 153 -37.22 2.94 -31.49
C ALA A 153 -36.75 2.40 -32.86
N PRO A 154 -37.20 2.89 -34.04
CA PRO A 154 -36.70 2.37 -35.31
C PRO A 154 -35.19 2.59 -35.51
N SER A 155 -34.64 3.65 -34.90
CA SER A 155 -33.19 3.95 -34.98
C SER A 155 -32.34 3.11 -34.03
N LEU A 156 -32.96 2.51 -33.02
CA LEU A 156 -32.33 1.65 -32.02
C LEU A 156 -32.35 0.17 -32.43
N LEU A 157 -33.02 -0.16 -33.54
CA LEU A 157 -33.05 -1.51 -34.07
C LEU A 157 -31.67 -1.91 -34.59
N PRO A 158 -31.21 -3.14 -34.27
CA PRO A 158 -29.97 -3.67 -34.83
C PRO A 158 -30.04 -3.73 -36.36
N GLN A 159 -29.00 -3.22 -37.03
CA GLN A 159 -28.89 -3.19 -38.49
C GLN A 159 -28.06 -4.36 -39.05
N ASP A 160 -27.31 -5.06 -38.20
CA ASP A 160 -26.53 -6.22 -38.58
C ASP A 160 -26.87 -7.40 -37.68
N VAL A 161 -27.38 -8.47 -38.31
CA VAL A 161 -27.75 -9.73 -37.67
C VAL A 161 -27.08 -10.93 -38.33
N GLY A 162 -26.07 -10.67 -39.18
CA GLY A 162 -25.32 -11.69 -39.92
C GLY A 162 -25.86 -11.99 -41.32
N SER A 163 -24.98 -12.57 -42.14
CA SER A 163 -25.25 -12.91 -43.55
C SER A 163 -26.45 -13.84 -43.71
N GLY A 164 -27.47 -13.40 -44.44
CA GLY A 164 -28.62 -14.22 -44.87
C GLY A 164 -29.89 -14.06 -44.03
N ILE A 165 -29.90 -13.14 -43.08
CA ILE A 165 -31.09 -12.76 -42.30
C ILE A 165 -31.39 -11.30 -42.62
N THR A 166 -32.64 -10.98 -42.98
CA THR A 166 -33.09 -9.59 -43.13
C THR A 166 -32.99 -8.90 -41.77
N PRO A 167 -32.24 -7.80 -41.66
CA PRO A 167 -32.08 -7.12 -40.39
C PRO A 167 -33.41 -6.54 -39.89
N PRO A 168 -33.58 -6.43 -38.55
CA PRO A 168 -34.80 -5.93 -37.92
C PRO A 168 -35.27 -4.57 -38.46
N ASP A 169 -34.37 -3.65 -38.78
CA ASP A 169 -34.69 -2.33 -39.29
C ASP A 169 -35.30 -2.38 -40.70
N GLU A 170 -34.73 -3.17 -41.60
CA GLU A 170 -35.29 -3.41 -42.94
C GLU A 170 -36.66 -4.06 -42.82
N ARG A 171 -36.80 -5.04 -41.92
CA ARG A 171 -38.09 -5.69 -41.67
C ARG A 171 -39.16 -4.73 -41.17
N TYR A 172 -38.79 -3.78 -40.32
CA TYR A 172 -39.70 -2.72 -39.89
C TYR A 172 -40.18 -1.87 -41.05
N GLN A 173 -39.27 -1.44 -41.93
CA GLN A 173 -39.62 -0.63 -43.10
C GLN A 173 -40.54 -1.36 -44.07
N GLU A 174 -40.28 -2.65 -44.33
CA GLU A 174 -41.15 -3.50 -45.15
C GLU A 174 -42.56 -3.61 -44.56
N LEU A 175 -42.67 -3.85 -43.25
CA LEU A 175 -43.96 -3.97 -42.56
C LEU A 175 -44.72 -2.65 -42.56
N LYS A 176 -44.03 -1.54 -42.33
CA LYS A 176 -44.62 -0.20 -42.43
C LYS A 176 -45.21 0.05 -43.82
N ALA A 177 -44.43 -0.19 -44.87
CA ALA A 177 -44.90 0.00 -46.25
C ALA A 177 -46.08 -0.93 -46.58
N ALA A 178 -46.06 -2.18 -46.11
CA ALA A 178 -47.15 -3.12 -46.33
C ALA A 178 -48.44 -2.74 -45.57
N VAL A 179 -48.31 -2.18 -44.35
CA VAL A 179 -49.46 -1.66 -43.60
C VAL A 179 -50.07 -0.47 -44.34
N GLU A 180 -49.24 0.46 -44.84
CA GLU A 180 -49.71 1.62 -45.62
C GLU A 180 -50.43 1.22 -46.93
N ASP A 181 -50.05 0.14 -47.58
CA ASP A 181 -50.71 -0.37 -48.81
C ASP A 181 -52.06 -1.07 -48.52
N HIS A 182 -52.31 -1.44 -47.26
CA HIS A 182 -53.53 -2.13 -46.82
C HIS A 182 -54.57 -1.21 -46.15
N LEU A 183 -54.24 0.08 -45.97
CA LEU A 183 -55.11 1.14 -45.45
C LEU A 183 -55.86 1.87 -46.57
#